data_AF-A0A963SP79-F1
#
_entry.id   AF-A0A963SP79-F1
#
_cell.length_a   1.000
_cell.length_b   1.000
_cell.length_c   1.000
_cell.angle_alpha   90.00
_cell.angle_beta   90.00
_cell.angle_gamma   90.00
#
_symmetry.space_group_name_H-M   'P 1'
#
loop_
_entity.id
_entity.type
_entity.pdbx_description
1 polymer ?
#
loop_
_entity_poly.entity_id
_entity_poly.type
_entity_poly.pdbx_seq_one_letter_code
_entity_poly.pdbx_strand_id
1 'polypeptide(L)' 'AAMGYTGSATINDLRERAKFVRITNAGLSESHVHDVAITREAPNYPTR' A
#
# COMPACT_ATOMS: atom_id res chain seq x y z
N ALA A 1 1.76 -0.13 -8.96
CA ALA A 1 2.26 1.22 -8.60
C ALA A 1 3.55 1.20 -7.75
N ALA A 2 3.76 0.21 -6.87
CA ALA A 2 4.87 0.20 -5.89
C ALA A 2 6.28 0.46 -6.45
N MET A 3 6.65 -0.12 -7.60
CA MET A 3 7.96 0.11 -8.23
C MET A 3 8.18 1.57 -8.65
N GLY A 4 7.12 2.26 -9.08
CA GLY A 4 7.21 3.69 -9.39
C GLY A 4 7.45 4.54 -8.14
N TYR A 5 6.75 4.24 -7.04
CA TYR A 5 6.94 4.95 -5.76
C TYR A 5 8.30 4.73 -5.12
N THR A 6 8.92 3.58 -5.38
CA THR A 6 10.26 3.23 -4.89
C THR A 6 11.37 3.61 -5.87
N GLY A 7 11.02 4.20 -7.03
CA GLY A 7 11.98 4.58 -8.07
C GLY A 7 12.69 3.39 -8.72
N SER A 8 12.11 2.19 -8.61
CA SER A 8 12.72 0.95 -9.10
C SER A 8 12.34 0.65 -10.54
N ALA A 9 13.31 0.72 -11.45
CA ALA A 9 13.07 0.46 -12.88
C ALA A 9 12.96 -1.04 -13.20
N THR A 10 13.51 -1.90 -12.34
CA THR A 10 13.49 -3.36 -12.50
C THR A 10 13.16 -4.06 -11.18
N ILE A 11 12.79 -5.34 -11.25
CA ILE A 11 12.48 -6.14 -10.05
C ILE A 11 13.71 -6.31 -9.15
N ASN A 12 14.90 -6.44 -9.73
CA ASN A 12 16.13 -6.53 -8.94
C ASN A 12 16.40 -5.23 -8.18
N ASP A 13 16.17 -4.08 -8.81
CA ASP A 13 16.31 -2.76 -8.19
C ASP A 13 15.35 -2.58 -6.99
N LEU A 14 14.11 -3.07 -7.14
CA LEU A 14 13.15 -3.08 -6.04
C LEU A 14 13.65 -3.95 -4.87
N ARG A 15 14.18 -5.14 -5.16
CA ARG A 15 14.66 -6.07 -4.12
C ARG A 15 15.87 -5.53 -3.36
N GLU A 16 16.74 -4.80 -4.02
CA GLU A 16 17.97 -4.28 -3.43
C GLU A 16 17.78 -2.95 -2.71
N ARG A 17 16.88 -2.08 -3.20
CA ARG A 17 16.75 -0.70 -2.73
C ARG A 17 15.48 -0.39 -1.95
N ALA A 18 14.46 -1.24 -2.00
CA ALA A 18 13.25 -1.01 -1.24
C ALA A 18 13.54 -0.97 0.26
N LYS A 19 13.00 0.05 0.93
CA LYS A 19 13.07 0.19 2.37
C LYS A 19 11.68 0.01 2.96
N PHE A 20 11.60 -0.81 4.00
CA PHE A 20 10.37 -1.02 4.75
C PHE A 20 10.48 -0.30 6.10
N VAL A 21 9.36 0.28 6.53
CA VAL A 21 9.23 0.88 7.85
C VAL A 21 8.31 0.01 8.70
N ARG A 22 8.62 -0.12 9.99
CA ARG A 22 7.75 -0.81 10.93
C ARG A 22 6.61 0.12 11.34
N ILE A 23 5.38 -0.26 11.05
CA ILE A 23 4.18 0.47 11.45
C ILE A 23 3.53 -0.16 12.70
N THR A 24 2.71 0.63 13.39
CA THR A 24 1.88 0.16 14.51
C THR A 24 0.51 -0.31 14.01
N ASN A 25 -0.28 -0.98 14.87
CA ASN A 25 -1.66 -1.36 14.53
C ASN A 25 -2.54 -0.14 14.19
N ALA A 26 -2.30 1.01 14.83
CA ALA A 26 -2.98 2.25 14.48
C ALA A 26 -2.63 2.71 13.05
N GLY A 27 -1.35 2.63 12.66
CA GLY A 27 -0.92 2.94 11.28
C GLY A 27 -1.45 1.95 10.24
N LEU A 28 -1.75 0.70 10.64
CA LEU A 28 -2.44 -0.25 9.77
C LEU A 28 -3.87 0.20 9.51
N SER A 29 -4.64 0.53 10.56
CA SER A 29 -6.02 1.03 10.41
C SER A 29 -6.09 2.31 9.57
N GLU A 30 -5.11 3.20 9.72
CA GLU A 30 -4.98 4.41 8.89
C GLU A 30 -4.66 4.09 7.43
N SER A 31 -3.87 3.04 7.17
CA SER A 31 -3.55 2.63 5.79
C SER A 31 -4.75 2.01 5.07
N HIS A 32 -5.74 1.51 5.81
CA HIS A 32 -6.99 1.01 5.26
C HIS A 32 -8.02 2.13 5.06
N VAL A 33 -9.03 1.91 4.20
CA VAL A 33 -10.13 2.89 4.06
C VAL A 33 -10.81 3.08 5.42
N HIS A 34 -10.80 4.31 5.92
CA HIS A 34 -11.40 4.69 7.18
C HIS A 34 -12.22 5.99 7.02
N ASP A 35 -13.18 6.18 7.92
CA ASP A 35 -14.03 7.38 8.04
C ASP A 35 -14.89 7.76 6.82
N VAL A 36 -15.16 6.82 5.90
CA VAL A 36 -16.05 7.01 4.74
C VAL A 36 -16.93 5.80 4.47
N ALA A 37 -18.17 6.05 4.03
CA ALA A 37 -19.05 5.00 3.51
C ALA A 37 -18.68 4.70 2.05
N ILE A 38 -18.21 3.47 1.78
CA ILE A 38 -17.88 3.03 0.42
C ILE A 38 -19.19 2.74 -0.33
N THR A 39 -19.50 3.55 -1.34
CA THR A 39 -20.71 3.40 -2.15
C THR A 39 -20.50 2.51 -3.38
N ARG A 40 -19.25 2.37 -3.84
CA ARG A 40 -18.82 1.46 -4.91
C ARG A 40 -17.43 0.94 -4.58
N GLU A 41 -17.30 -0.37 -4.53
CA GLU A 41 -16.01 -1.02 -4.26
C GLU A 41 -15.11 -1.02 -5.49
N ALA A 42 -13.80 -0.96 -5.25
CA ALA A 42 -12.81 -1.11 -6.30
C ALA A 42 -12.48 -2.60 -6.50
N PRO A 43 -12.24 -3.09 -7.74
CA PRO A 43 -11.94 -4.50 -8.01
C PRO A 43 -10.69 -5.04 -7.28
N ASN A 44 -9.77 -4.17 -6.89
CA ASN A 44 -8.54 -4.49 -6.18
C ASN A 44 -8.58 -4.20 -4.67
N TYR A 45 -9.72 -3.74 -4.15
CA TYR A 45 -9.88 -3.38 -2.74
C TYR A 45 -11.29 -3.73 -2.23
N PRO A 46 -11.60 -5.04 -2.10
CA PRO A 46 -12.87 -5.49 -1.52
C PRO A 46 -12.87 -5.24 -0.01
N THR A 47 -14.00 -4.78 0.53
CA THR A 47 -14.21 -4.79 1.98
C THR A 47 -14.56 -6.21 2.41
N ARG A 48 -13.73 -6.83 3.24
CA ARG A 48 -14.06 -8.10 3.91
C ARG A 48 -13.95 -7.90 5.41
#